data_AF-A0AAI8X1A2-F1
#
_entry.id   AF-A0AAI8X1A2-F1
#
_cell.length_a   1.000
_cell.length_b   1.000
_cell.length_c   1.000
_cell.angle_alpha   90.00
_cell.angle_beta   90.00
_cell.angle_gamma   90.00
#
_symmetry.space_group_name_H-M   'P 1'
#
loop_
_entity.id
_entity.type
_entity.pdbx_description
1 polymer ?
#
loop_
_entity_poly.entity_id
_entity_poly.type
_entity_poly.pdbx_seq_one_letter_code
_entity_poly.pdbx_strand_id
1 'polypeptide(L)'
;MVSSPTPEELATARELVRAAQARGVSFADTADGVLKALTKTVVETALEEELADHLGYDKHDPAGRGAPNSRNGTRTKTVLTDTVGPVEIAVPRDRGGSFEPQIVKKASTPVDPGR
;
A
#
# COMPACT_ATOMS: atom_id res chain seq x y z
N MET A 1 -19.06 7.35 -10.26
CA MET A 1 -19.74 6.07 -10.49
C MET A 1 -18.66 5.04 -10.74
N VAL A 2 -18.52 4.04 -9.88
CA VAL A 2 -17.58 2.93 -10.15
C VAL A 2 -18.26 2.03 -11.17
N SER A 3 -17.61 1.77 -12.31
CA SER A 3 -18.14 0.84 -13.32
C SER A 3 -18.36 -0.54 -12.73
N SER A 4 -19.27 -1.32 -13.32
CA SER A 4 -19.42 -2.73 -12.98
C SER A 4 -18.09 -3.47 -13.18
N PRO A 5 -17.75 -4.43 -12.30
CA PRO A 5 -16.50 -5.15 -12.39
C PRO A 5 -16.43 -5.97 -13.69
N THR A 6 -15.27 -5.96 -14.30
CA THR A 6 -14.91 -6.77 -15.47
C THR A 6 -14.92 -8.27 -15.14
N PRO A 7 -15.03 -9.16 -16.14
CA PRO A 7 -14.92 -10.60 -15.91
C PRO A 7 -13.62 -11.03 -15.23
N GLU A 8 -12.52 -10.34 -15.52
CA GLU A 8 -11.21 -10.59 -14.91
C GLU A 8 -11.22 -10.21 -13.42
N GLU A 9 -11.72 -9.02 -13.08
CA GLU A 9 -11.88 -8.59 -11.68
C GLU A 9 -12.77 -9.55 -10.89
N LEU A 10 -13.85 -10.06 -11.50
CA LEU A 10 -14.72 -11.06 -10.87
C LEU A 10 -14.00 -12.41 -10.67
N ALA A 11 -13.15 -12.83 -11.61
CA ALA A 11 -12.37 -14.05 -11.48
C ALA A 11 -11.37 -13.94 -10.32
N THR A 12 -10.62 -12.84 -10.25
CA THR A 12 -9.69 -12.55 -9.16
C THR A 12 -10.39 -12.49 -7.80
N ALA A 13 -11.56 -11.82 -7.72
CA ALA A 13 -12.33 -11.76 -6.49
C ALA A 13 -12.77 -13.15 -6.01
N ARG A 14 -13.19 -14.04 -6.93
CA ARG A 14 -13.56 -15.42 -6.59
C ARG A 14 -12.37 -16.23 -6.07
N GLU A 15 -11.20 -16.06 -6.67
CA GLU A 15 -9.98 -16.73 -6.23
C GLU A 15 -9.60 -16.28 -4.82
N LEU A 16 -9.61 -14.98 -4.55
CA LEU A 16 -9.31 -14.42 -3.22
C LEU A 16 -10.25 -14.95 -2.13
N VAL A 17 -11.56 -15.01 -2.41
CA VAL A 17 -12.55 -15.56 -1.46
C VAL A 17 -12.28 -17.05 -1.20
N ARG A 18 -11.98 -17.84 -2.24
CA ARG A 18 -11.64 -19.26 -2.06
C ARG A 18 -10.37 -19.45 -1.25
N ALA A 19 -9.33 -18.67 -1.53
CA ALA A 19 -8.07 -18.72 -0.78
C ALA A 19 -8.27 -18.35 0.69
N ALA A 20 -9.10 -17.34 0.98
CA ALA A 20 -9.46 -16.95 2.35
C ALA A 20 -10.15 -18.10 3.09
N GLN A 21 -11.17 -18.71 2.46
CA GLN A 21 -11.92 -19.84 3.01
C GLN A 21 -11.02 -21.06 3.27
N ALA A 22 -10.12 -21.39 2.33
CA ALA A 22 -9.19 -22.50 2.48
C ALA A 22 -8.22 -22.31 3.65
N ARG A 23 -7.87 -21.06 3.96
CA ARG A 23 -7.00 -20.69 5.10
C ARG A 23 -7.76 -20.49 6.41
N GLY A 24 -9.09 -20.54 6.39
CA GLY A 24 -9.94 -20.24 7.55
C GLY A 24 -9.83 -18.80 8.05
N VAL A 25 -9.41 -17.86 7.18
CA VAL A 25 -9.26 -16.45 7.53
C VAL A 25 -10.52 -15.69 7.15
N SER A 26 -11.04 -14.86 8.05
CA SER A 26 -12.17 -13.98 7.76
C SER A 26 -11.82 -13.00 6.66
N PHE A 27 -12.75 -12.80 5.73
CA PHE A 27 -12.55 -11.84 4.64
C PHE A 27 -12.72 -10.40 5.13
N ALA A 28 -13.71 -10.16 6.01
CA ALA A 28 -14.15 -8.82 6.42
C ALA A 28 -13.65 -8.38 7.80
N ASP A 29 -12.96 -9.25 8.56
CA ASP A 29 -12.48 -8.87 9.89
C ASP A 29 -11.47 -7.71 9.81
N THR A 30 -11.74 -6.67 10.60
CA THR A 30 -10.91 -5.45 10.65
C THR A 30 -9.67 -5.58 11.53
N ALA A 31 -9.54 -6.69 12.27
CA ALA A 31 -8.33 -7.04 13.01
C ALA A 31 -7.24 -7.55 12.05
N ASP A 32 -7.47 -8.70 11.42
CA ASP A 32 -6.50 -9.44 10.60
C ASP A 32 -7.11 -10.09 9.34
N GLY A 33 -8.23 -9.55 8.85
CA GLY A 33 -8.94 -10.10 7.71
C GLY A 33 -8.26 -9.86 6.36
N VAL A 34 -8.67 -10.64 5.35
CA VAL A 34 -8.08 -10.59 4.01
C VAL A 34 -8.21 -9.22 3.35
N LEU A 35 -9.33 -8.51 3.53
CA LEU A 35 -9.51 -7.17 2.96
C LEU A 35 -8.50 -6.16 3.53
N LYS A 36 -8.18 -6.26 4.82
CA LYS A 36 -7.19 -5.40 5.46
C LYS A 36 -5.79 -5.66 4.92
N ALA A 37 -5.42 -6.94 4.81
CA ALA A 37 -4.14 -7.34 4.23
C ALA A 37 -4.02 -6.90 2.75
N LEU A 38 -5.09 -7.06 1.96
CA LEU A 38 -5.12 -6.62 0.57
C LEU A 38 -4.97 -5.10 0.46
N THR A 39 -5.69 -4.35 1.29
CA THR A 39 -5.59 -2.88 1.33
C THR A 39 -4.16 -2.44 1.64
N LYS A 40 -3.53 -3.07 2.64
CA LYS A 40 -2.11 -2.84 2.96
C LYS A 40 -1.23 -3.08 1.74
N THR A 41 -1.33 -4.25 1.12
CA THR A 41 -0.50 -4.63 -0.03
C THR A 41 -0.66 -3.66 -1.19
N VAL A 42 -1.89 -3.32 -1.58
CA VAL A 42 -2.14 -2.38 -2.70
C VAL A 42 -1.52 -1.01 -2.42
N VAL A 43 -1.69 -0.49 -1.20
CA VAL A 43 -1.12 0.81 -0.83
C VAL A 43 0.41 0.77 -0.81
N GLU A 44 1.02 -0.27 -0.23
CA GLU A 44 2.48 -0.41 -0.19
C GLU A 44 3.08 -0.59 -1.59
N THR A 45 2.45 -1.39 -2.45
CA THR A 45 2.87 -1.55 -3.85
C THR A 45 2.82 -0.23 -4.58
N ALA A 46 1.70 0.50 -4.49
CA ALA A 46 1.55 1.77 -5.18
C ALA A 46 2.56 2.84 -4.68
N LEU A 47 2.96 2.80 -3.40
CA LEU A 47 4.03 3.65 -2.87
C LEU A 47 5.43 3.25 -3.35
N GLU A 48 5.70 1.96 -3.56
CA GLU A 48 6.97 1.49 -4.15
C GLU A 48 7.09 1.91 -5.62
N GLU A 49 5.99 1.87 -6.37
CA GLU A 49 5.90 2.39 -7.75
C GLU A 49 6.16 3.91 -7.78
N GLU A 50 5.52 4.69 -6.90
CA GLU A 50 5.81 6.13 -6.79
C GLU A 50 7.29 6.41 -6.51
N LEU A 51 7.94 5.60 -5.67
CA LEU A 51 9.37 5.75 -5.41
C LEU A 51 10.23 5.30 -6.60
N ALA A 52 9.77 4.33 -7.40
CA ALA A 52 10.47 3.91 -8.62
C ALA A 52 10.46 5.04 -9.64
N ASP A 53 9.30 5.65 -9.87
CA ASP A 53 9.14 6.84 -10.70
C ASP A 53 9.99 8.01 -10.20
N HIS A 54 9.97 8.28 -8.89
CA HIS A 54 10.76 9.36 -8.28
C HIS A 54 12.27 9.18 -8.46
N LEU A 55 12.77 7.94 -8.37
CA LEU A 55 14.20 7.66 -8.56
C LEU A 55 14.58 7.40 -10.03
N GLY A 56 13.60 7.14 -10.89
CA GLY A 56 13.79 6.77 -12.29
C GLY A 56 14.28 5.33 -12.50
N TYR A 57 14.14 4.45 -11.49
CA TYR A 57 14.54 3.05 -11.58
C TYR A 57 13.86 2.17 -10.53
N ASP A 58 13.70 0.89 -10.87
CA ASP A 58 13.05 -0.11 -10.02
C ASP A 58 13.94 -0.63 -8.88
N LYS A 59 13.29 -1.22 -7.88
CA LYS A 59 14.01 -1.88 -6.80
C LYS A 59 14.91 -2.98 -7.35
N HIS A 60 16.21 -2.92 -7.00
CA HIS A 60 17.27 -3.82 -7.47
C HIS A 60 17.69 -3.66 -8.94
N ASP A 61 17.17 -2.67 -9.66
CA ASP A 61 17.63 -2.36 -11.01
C ASP A 61 19.11 -1.88 -10.99
N PRO A 62 20.00 -2.49 -11.80
CA PRO A 62 21.36 -1.99 -12.00
C PRO A 62 21.46 -0.52 -12.41
N ALA A 63 20.44 0.06 -13.04
CA ALA A 63 20.36 1.47 -13.41
C ALA A 63 20.52 2.42 -12.20
N GLY A 64 20.17 1.95 -11.00
CA GLY A 64 20.35 2.72 -9.75
C GLY A 64 21.79 2.76 -9.21
N ARG A 65 22.74 2.01 -9.80
CA ARG A 65 24.13 1.95 -9.31
C ARG A 65 24.86 3.26 -9.63
N GLY A 66 25.34 3.93 -8.59
CA GLY A 66 26.03 5.22 -8.74
C GLY A 66 25.09 6.42 -8.97
N ALA A 67 23.76 6.20 -8.88
CA ALA A 67 22.80 7.30 -8.88
C ALA A 67 23.03 8.22 -7.66
N PRO A 68 22.80 9.54 -7.79
CA PRO A 68 22.99 10.50 -6.70
C PRO A 68 22.01 10.30 -5.53
N ASN A 69 20.91 9.59 -5.77
CA ASN A 69 19.92 9.23 -4.77
C ASN A 69 19.61 7.73 -4.84
N SER A 70 19.18 7.16 -3.72
CA SER A 70 18.90 5.73 -3.62
C SER A 70 17.75 5.44 -2.67
N ARG A 71 17.14 4.25 -2.76
CA ARG A 71 16.23 3.74 -1.72
C ARG A 71 16.97 3.63 -0.37
N ASN A 72 16.26 3.89 0.73
CA ASN A 72 16.81 3.87 2.10
C ASN A 72 15.80 3.29 3.11
N GLY A 73 15.29 2.09 2.80
CA GLY A 73 14.33 1.39 3.66
C GLY A 73 12.96 2.04 3.71
N THR A 74 12.23 1.77 4.79
CA THR A 74 10.82 2.18 4.97
C THR A 74 10.60 2.84 6.34
N ARG A 75 9.47 3.55 6.53
CA ARG A 75 8.89 3.86 7.86
C ARG A 75 7.55 3.17 7.99
N THR A 76 7.19 2.84 9.20
CA THR A 76 5.81 2.49 9.55
C THR A 76 4.91 3.73 9.58
N LYS A 77 3.70 3.63 9.05
CA LYS A 77 2.61 4.61 9.21
C LYS A 77 1.28 3.86 9.34
N THR A 78 0.40 4.32 10.21
CA THR A 78 -0.99 3.85 10.25
C THR A 78 -1.88 4.79 9.42
N VAL A 79 -2.63 4.23 8.48
CA VAL A 79 -3.63 4.93 7.67
C VAL A 79 -5.01 4.49 8.14
N LEU A 80 -5.88 5.46 8.41
CA LEU A 80 -7.28 5.18 8.72
C LEU A 80 -8.04 4.97 7.41
N THR A 81 -8.77 3.87 7.33
CA THR A 81 -9.65 3.55 6.20
C THR A 81 -11.07 3.35 6.70
N ASP A 82 -12.04 3.79 5.92
CA ASP A 82 -13.45 3.76 6.35
C ASP A 82 -14.00 2.32 6.42
N THR A 83 -13.49 1.41 5.57
CA THR A 83 -14.03 0.06 5.42
C THR A 83 -13.34 -0.99 6.29
N VAL A 84 -12.01 -0.93 6.40
CA VAL A 84 -11.22 -1.97 7.11
C VAL A 84 -10.55 -1.45 8.39
N GLY A 85 -10.81 -0.18 8.75
CA GLY A 85 -10.25 0.46 9.93
C GLY A 85 -8.78 0.87 9.77
N PRO A 86 -8.02 0.93 10.87
CA PRO A 86 -6.60 1.31 10.84
C PRO A 86 -5.74 0.24 10.16
N VAL A 87 -4.96 0.65 9.16
CA VAL A 87 -4.03 -0.21 8.41
C VAL A 87 -2.61 0.29 8.63
N GLU A 88 -1.75 -0.57 9.19
CA GLU A 88 -0.32 -0.29 9.30
C GLU A 88 0.41 -0.63 7.98
N ILE A 89 1.09 0.36 7.41
CA ILE A 89 1.81 0.27 6.14
C ILE A 89 3.28 0.66 6.30
N ALA A 90 4.14 0.09 5.44
CA ALA A 90 5.52 0.47 5.25
C ALA A 90 5.62 1.49 4.10
N VAL A 91 5.95 2.74 4.42
CA VAL A 91 6.15 3.81 3.45
C VAL A 91 7.63 3.84 3.05
N PRO A 92 7.97 3.63 1.77
CA PRO A 92 9.35 3.62 1.31
C PRO A 92 9.92 5.03 1.28
N ARG A 93 11.25 5.12 1.34
CA ARG A 93 11.97 6.39 1.44
C ARG A 93 13.22 6.39 0.58
N ASP A 94 13.58 7.56 0.08
CA ASP A 94 14.86 7.82 -0.57
C ASP A 94 15.92 8.27 0.46
N ARG A 95 17.20 8.14 0.09
CA ARG A 95 18.34 8.55 0.91
C ARG A 95 18.49 10.07 0.92
N GLY A 96 18.15 10.74 -0.17
CA GLY A 96 18.15 12.20 -0.30
C GLY A 96 17.03 12.89 0.47
N GLY A 97 16.02 12.16 0.97
CA GLY A 97 14.89 12.72 1.70
C GLY A 97 13.97 13.62 0.86
N SER A 98 14.08 13.53 -0.46
CA SER A 98 13.35 14.32 -1.45
C SER A 98 12.03 13.68 -1.90
N PHE A 99 11.80 12.42 -1.56
CA PHE A 99 10.58 11.71 -1.91
C PHE A 99 9.38 12.20 -1.08
N GLU A 100 8.34 12.64 -1.77
CA GLU A 100 7.06 13.05 -1.18
C GLU A 100 5.91 12.19 -1.74
N PRO A 101 5.46 11.16 -1.00
CA PRO A 101 4.41 10.25 -1.49
C PRO A 101 3.07 10.97 -1.65
N GLN A 102 2.36 10.67 -2.73
CA GLN A 102 1.09 11.32 -3.08
C GLN A 102 -0.12 10.48 -2.68
N ILE A 103 -0.07 9.15 -2.88
CA ILE A 103 -1.12 8.22 -2.43
C ILE A 103 -1.37 8.34 -0.93
N VAL A 104 -0.29 8.37 -0.15
CA VAL A 104 -0.33 8.55 1.31
C VAL A 104 0.49 9.77 1.69
N LYS A 105 -0.15 10.94 1.65
CA LYS A 105 0.50 12.22 1.95
C LYS A 105 1.31 12.17 3.26
N LYS A 106 2.50 12.76 3.20
CA LYS A 106 3.34 13.06 4.37
C LYS A 106 2.56 14.03 5.26
N ALA A 107 2.33 13.63 6.52
CA ALA A 107 1.49 14.25 7.55
C ALA A 107 0.75 15.55 7.15
N SER A 108 -0.54 15.42 6.80
CA SER A 108 -1.56 16.26 7.42
C SER A 108 -2.13 15.39 8.53
N THR A 109 -1.76 15.66 9.77
CA THR A 109 -2.27 14.92 10.93
C THR A 109 -3.80 14.96 10.87
N PRO A 110 -4.52 13.84 10.77
CA PRO A 110 -5.92 13.84 11.14
C PRO A 110 -5.93 14.13 12.64
N VAL A 111 -6.23 15.38 13.00
CA VAL A 111 -6.60 15.71 14.37
C VAL A 111 -7.88 14.92 14.64
N ASP A 112 -7.81 13.99 15.58
CA ASP A 112 -9.00 13.39 16.15
C ASP A 112 -9.86 14.52 16.72
N PRO A 113 -11.09 14.77 16.20
CA PRO A 113 -11.95 15.84 16.71
C PRO A 113 -12.48 15.55 18.12
N GLY A 114 -12.12 14.41 18.73
CA GLY A 114 -12.56 13.97 20.06
C GLY A 114 -11.56 14.13 21.20
N ARG A 115 -10.44 14.84 21.03
CA ARG A 115 -9.48 15.11 22.14
C ARG A 115 -9.18 16.58 22.34
#